data_AF-A0A9D4SK02-F1
#
_entry.id   AF-A0A9D4SK02-F1
#
_cell.length_a   1.000
_cell.length_b   1.000
_cell.length_c   1.000
_cell.angle_alpha   90.00
_cell.angle_beta   90.00
_cell.angle_gamma   90.00
#
_symmetry.space_group_name_H-M   'P 1'
#
loop_
_entity.id
_entity.type
_entity.pdbx_description
1 polymer ?
#
loop_
_entity_poly.entity_id
_entity_poly.type
_entity_poly.pdbx_seq_one_letter_code
_entity_poly.pdbx_strand_id
1 'polypeptide(L)'
;MVTLPEHFMEHRLLRMEAEYYGLDDLAKALISPMPRSPILTNNNGSSHGGYGIVKGTGGPGYITVGYRGSFAFGRDGLADVKFRKLTKILVSGRVALCREIFGDTLNESRDPDHCDDDNRYTARFFLKHLCLEQAFDFLQESGFRMVGSCGSGTSSTPANEPVKPGIDAEETRWNHYNEFVFCRP
;
A
#
# COMPACT_ATOMS: atom_id res chain seq x y z
N MET A 1 12.61 -9.53 32.93
CA MET A 1 12.32 -9.87 31.52
C MET A 1 10.85 -10.21 31.44
N VAL A 2 10.07 -9.47 30.67
CA VAL A 2 8.62 -9.69 30.56
C VAL A 2 8.39 -10.80 29.54
N THR A 3 7.78 -11.90 29.96
CA THR A 3 7.47 -13.05 29.10
C THR A 3 6.01 -12.95 28.66
N LEU A 4 5.79 -12.63 27.38
CA LEU A 4 4.46 -12.60 26.77
C LEU A 4 4.30 -13.77 25.79
N PRO A 5 3.06 -14.23 25.55
CA PRO A 5 2.78 -15.21 24.50
C PRO A 5 3.29 -14.72 23.13
N GLU A 6 3.72 -15.67 22.30
CA GLU A 6 4.04 -15.39 20.91
C GLU A 6 2.78 -14.86 20.21
N HIS A 7 2.89 -13.68 19.58
CA HIS A 7 1.76 -12.94 18.99
C HIS A 7 0.78 -12.26 19.96
N PHE A 8 1.21 -11.81 21.15
CA PHE A 8 0.38 -10.94 21.98
C PHE A 8 -0.01 -9.65 21.22
N MET A 9 -1.30 -9.42 20.97
CA MET A 9 -1.78 -8.28 20.15
C MET A 9 -2.11 -7.03 20.98
N GLU A 10 -2.24 -7.18 22.29
CA GLU A 10 -2.79 -6.16 23.19
C GLU A 10 -1.69 -5.35 23.93
N HIS A 11 -0.49 -5.24 23.34
CA HIS A 11 0.66 -4.53 23.95
C HIS A 11 0.32 -3.11 24.40
N ARG A 12 -0.54 -2.41 23.65
CA ARG A 12 -0.98 -1.05 23.98
C ARG A 12 -1.88 -1.02 25.23
N LEU A 13 -2.83 -1.95 25.34
CA LEU A 13 -3.73 -2.05 26.49
C LEU A 13 -2.94 -2.43 27.75
N LEU A 14 -2.08 -3.44 27.65
CA LEU A 14 -1.22 -3.88 28.75
C LEU A 14 -0.32 -2.76 29.27
N ARG A 15 0.19 -1.90 28.38
CA ARG A 15 0.97 -0.74 28.79
C ARG A 15 0.14 0.30 29.54
N MET A 16 -1.06 0.63 29.05
CA MET A 16 -1.93 1.60 29.73
C MET A 16 -2.34 1.10 31.12
N GLU A 17 -2.62 -0.19 31.27
CA GLU A 17 -2.87 -0.80 32.58
C GLU A 17 -1.61 -0.76 33.46
N ALA A 18 -0.43 -1.05 32.92
CA ALA A 18 0.83 -0.95 33.68
C ALA A 18 1.10 0.49 34.18
N GLU A 19 0.78 1.51 33.38
CA GLU A 19 0.85 2.92 33.78
C GLU A 19 -0.21 3.24 34.86
N TYR A 20 -1.43 2.72 34.74
CA TYR A 20 -2.51 2.89 35.72
C TYR A 20 -2.14 2.32 37.10
N TYR A 21 -1.54 1.14 37.14
CA TYR A 21 -1.12 0.48 38.38
C TYR A 21 0.26 0.94 38.91
N GLY A 22 0.91 1.91 38.26
CA GLY A 22 2.21 2.44 38.70
C GLY A 22 3.37 1.46 38.53
N LEU A 23 3.28 0.54 37.56
CA LEU A 23 4.31 -0.45 37.27
C LEU A 23 5.30 0.10 36.23
N ASP A 24 6.10 1.09 36.64
CA ASP A 24 6.99 1.85 35.75
C ASP A 24 7.99 0.98 34.97
N ASP A 25 8.56 -0.05 35.61
CA ASP A 25 9.52 -0.94 34.97
C ASP A 25 8.87 -1.84 33.92
N LEU A 26 7.62 -2.24 34.13
CA LEU A 26 6.82 -2.98 33.16
C LEU A 26 6.43 -2.08 31.99
N ALA A 27 5.95 -0.86 32.26
CA ALA A 27 5.63 0.12 31.23
C ALA A 27 6.86 0.42 30.35
N LYS A 28 8.04 0.61 30.96
CA LYS A 28 9.32 0.80 30.25
C LYS A 28 9.74 -0.42 29.45
N ALA A 29 9.57 -1.63 29.98
CA ALA A 29 9.86 -2.86 29.25
C ALA A 29 8.97 -3.03 28.01
N LEU A 30 7.73 -2.52 28.05
CA LEU A 30 6.77 -2.52 26.95
C LEU A 30 6.99 -1.38 25.92
N ILE A 31 7.85 -0.40 26.21
CA ILE A 31 8.27 0.67 25.26
C ILE A 31 9.27 0.14 24.24
N SER A 32 10.06 -0.88 24.60
CA SER A 32 10.98 -1.50 23.66
C SER A 32 10.15 -2.22 22.59
N PRO A 33 10.27 -1.89 21.30
CA PRO A 33 9.75 -2.76 20.26
C PRO A 33 10.51 -4.06 20.44
N MET A 34 9.83 -5.05 21.05
CA MET A 34 10.37 -6.38 21.25
C MET A 34 11.08 -6.76 19.95
N PRO A 35 12.38 -7.08 19.99
CA PRO A 35 13.13 -7.31 18.77
C PRO A 35 12.42 -8.44 18.05
N ARG A 36 11.69 -8.11 16.99
CA ARG A 36 11.26 -9.10 16.01
C ARG A 36 12.57 -9.61 15.48
N SER A 37 12.99 -10.77 15.97
CA SER A 37 14.17 -11.48 15.52
C SER A 37 14.13 -11.43 14.00
N PRO A 38 15.08 -10.74 13.33
CA PRO A 38 15.19 -10.89 11.91
C PRO A 38 15.52 -12.36 11.68
N ILE A 39 14.76 -13.00 10.80
CA ILE A 39 15.19 -14.26 10.22
C ILE A 39 16.59 -14.01 9.65
N LEU A 40 17.53 -14.83 10.10
CA LEU A 40 18.96 -14.72 9.86
C LEU A 40 19.28 -14.61 8.35
N THR A 41 19.96 -13.53 7.96
CA THR A 41 20.98 -13.61 6.91
C THR A 41 22.24 -12.92 7.42
N ASN A 42 23.13 -13.73 7.97
CA ASN A 42 24.49 -13.36 8.29
C ASN A 42 25.29 -13.22 6.99
N ASN A 43 25.87 -12.04 6.73
CA ASN A 43 27.27 -11.95 6.29
C ASN A 43 27.80 -10.51 6.29
N ASN A 44 28.88 -10.33 7.05
CA ASN A 44 29.83 -9.23 6.96
C ASN A 44 30.42 -9.12 5.55
N GLY A 45 30.60 -7.89 5.07
CA GLY A 45 31.52 -7.59 3.97
C GLY A 45 31.22 -6.31 3.21
N SER A 46 31.84 -5.21 3.66
CA SER A 46 32.44 -4.14 2.86
C SER A 46 31.66 -3.51 1.69
N SER A 47 31.39 -2.20 1.87
CA SER A 47 31.44 -1.12 0.88
C SER A 47 30.99 -1.41 -0.55
N HIS A 48 29.94 -0.71 -1.01
CA HIS A 48 29.87 0.17 -2.20
C HIS A 48 28.39 0.49 -2.55
N GLY A 49 28.06 1.77 -2.71
CA GLY A 49 26.85 2.22 -3.40
C GLY A 49 25.73 2.70 -2.47
N GLY A 50 25.58 4.03 -2.34
CA GLY A 50 24.57 4.65 -1.50
C GLY A 50 23.16 4.52 -2.06
N TYR A 51 22.30 3.86 -1.28
CA TYR A 51 20.89 4.18 -1.12
C TYR A 51 20.61 4.01 0.37
N GLY A 52 20.68 5.12 1.10
CA GLY A 52 20.41 5.13 2.53
C GLY A 52 18.97 4.73 2.77
N ILE A 53 18.74 3.63 3.48
CA ILE A 53 17.42 3.27 3.99
C ILE A 53 16.99 4.36 4.96
N VAL A 54 16.15 5.27 4.47
CA VAL A 54 15.44 6.23 5.31
C VAL A 54 14.45 5.38 6.11
N LYS A 55 14.73 5.16 7.40
CA LYS A 55 13.69 4.68 8.33
C LYS A 55 12.53 5.66 8.18
N GLY A 56 11.40 5.21 7.64
CA GLY A 56 10.20 6.03 7.47
C GLY A 56 9.92 6.80 8.75
N THR A 57 10.03 8.13 8.68
CA THR A 57 9.89 9.02 9.82
C THR A 57 8.43 9.29 10.16
N GLY A 58 7.51 8.97 9.26
CA GLY A 58 6.10 9.18 9.53
C GLY A 58 5.53 8.17 10.51
N GLY A 59 4.46 8.60 11.18
CA GLY A 59 3.72 7.76 12.11
C GLY A 59 3.03 6.55 11.43
N PRO A 60 2.33 5.74 12.25
CA PRO A 60 1.61 4.58 11.78
C PRO A 60 0.50 4.94 10.78
N GLY A 61 0.10 3.97 9.97
CA GLY A 61 -1.03 4.13 9.05
C GLY A 61 -1.18 3.04 8.00
N TYR A 62 -2.17 3.23 7.14
CA TYR A 62 -2.52 2.35 6.04
C TYR A 62 -2.46 3.10 4.72
N ILE A 63 -1.98 2.41 3.68
CA ILE A 63 -2.02 2.86 2.29
C ILE A 63 -2.59 1.74 1.45
N THR A 64 -3.49 2.10 0.52
CA THR A 64 -4.01 1.18 -0.48
C THR A 64 -3.50 1.60 -1.85
N VAL A 65 -2.89 0.66 -2.56
CA VAL A 65 -2.47 0.81 -3.95
C VAL A 65 -3.41 -0.02 -4.80
N GLY A 66 -3.96 0.55 -5.87
CA GLY A 66 -4.86 -0.19 -6.74
C GLY A 66 -4.73 0.18 -8.20
N TYR A 67 -5.15 -0.70 -9.10
CA TYR A 67 -5.19 -0.42 -10.52
C TYR A 67 -6.41 -1.08 -11.17
N ARG A 68 -6.83 -0.53 -12.31
CA ARG A 68 -7.83 -1.16 -13.18
C ARG A 68 -7.12 -1.87 -14.32
N GLY A 69 -7.31 -3.17 -14.43
CA GLY A 69 -6.86 -4.00 -15.53
C GLY A 69 -8.05 -4.38 -16.42
N SER A 70 -7.81 -4.43 -17.73
CA SER A 70 -8.72 -5.05 -18.69
C SER A 70 -8.06 -6.28 -19.32
N PHE A 71 -8.88 -7.25 -19.70
CA PHE A 71 -8.45 -8.35 -20.55
C PHE A 71 -8.92 -8.08 -21.98
N ALA A 72 -8.03 -8.32 -22.93
CA ALA A 72 -8.39 -8.33 -24.34
C ALA A 72 -8.39 -9.77 -24.81
N PHE A 73 -9.53 -10.23 -25.32
CA PHE A 73 -9.55 -11.42 -26.12
C PHE A 73 -9.12 -11.03 -27.53
N GLY A 74 -8.07 -11.66 -28.06
CA GLY A 74 -7.75 -11.46 -29.48
C GLY A 74 -8.89 -12.02 -30.34
N ARG A 75 -9.21 -11.33 -31.43
CA ARG A 75 -10.03 -11.91 -32.49
C ARG A 75 -9.37 -13.23 -32.93
N ASP A 76 -10.18 -14.28 -33.04
CA ASP A 76 -9.84 -15.60 -33.56
C ASP A 76 -9.32 -16.68 -32.59
N GLY A 77 -9.46 -16.49 -31.26
CA GLY A 77 -9.35 -17.60 -30.29
C GLY A 77 -7.97 -18.28 -30.18
N LEU A 78 -6.95 -17.73 -30.85
CA LEU A 78 -5.57 -18.22 -30.89
C LEU A 78 -4.53 -17.23 -30.35
N ALA A 79 -4.98 -16.10 -29.81
CA ALA A 79 -4.07 -15.06 -29.33
C ALA A 79 -3.92 -15.15 -27.82
N ASP A 80 -2.69 -15.50 -27.41
CA ASP A 80 -2.05 -15.19 -26.13
C ASP A 80 -2.80 -14.08 -25.37
N VAL A 81 -3.34 -14.37 -24.19
CA VAL A 81 -4.07 -13.41 -23.35
C VAL A 81 -3.04 -12.39 -22.84
N LYS A 82 -2.69 -11.43 -23.70
CA LYS A 82 -1.74 -10.39 -23.36
C LYS A 82 -2.42 -9.46 -22.38
N PHE A 83 -1.86 -9.36 -21.18
CA PHE A 83 -2.26 -8.36 -20.20
C PHE A 83 -2.32 -6.99 -20.86
N ARG A 84 -3.49 -6.33 -20.85
CA ARG A 84 -3.60 -4.96 -21.34
C ARG A 84 -3.02 -3.99 -20.29
N LYS A 85 -2.38 -2.97 -20.85
CA LYS A 85 -1.60 -1.89 -20.25
C LYS A 85 -2.24 -1.34 -18.96
N LEU A 86 -1.52 -1.43 -17.83
CA LEU A 86 -1.84 -0.71 -16.61
C LEU A 86 -1.95 0.79 -16.93
N THR A 87 -3.11 1.39 -16.73
CA THR A 87 -3.35 2.78 -17.17
C THR A 87 -2.98 3.81 -16.09
N LYS A 88 -3.25 3.48 -14.83
CA LYS A 88 -2.92 4.29 -13.64
C LYS A 88 -2.78 3.37 -12.43
N ILE A 89 -1.83 3.71 -11.56
CA ILE A 89 -1.75 3.19 -10.20
C ILE A 89 -2.41 4.22 -9.29
N LEU A 90 -3.55 3.87 -8.71
CA LEU A 90 -4.29 4.67 -7.73
C LEU A 90 -3.66 4.49 -6.35
N VAL A 91 -3.64 5.58 -5.58
CA VAL A 91 -3.12 5.60 -4.21
C VAL A 91 -4.18 6.22 -3.31
N SER A 92 -4.50 5.51 -2.22
CA SER A 92 -5.44 5.96 -1.18
C SER A 92 -4.80 5.85 0.20
N GLY A 93 -5.00 6.85 1.06
CA GLY A 93 -4.39 6.89 2.39
C GLY A 93 -4.43 8.28 3.01
N ARG A 94 -3.71 8.44 4.14
CA ARG A 94 -3.48 9.76 4.76
C ARG A 94 -2.54 10.57 3.87
N VAL A 95 -2.88 11.83 3.60
CA VAL A 95 -2.15 12.70 2.66
C VAL A 95 -0.68 12.83 3.04
N ALA A 96 -0.37 13.10 4.33
CA ALA A 96 0.99 13.16 4.83
C ALA A 96 1.83 11.92 4.47
N LEU A 97 1.26 10.72 4.60
CA LEU A 97 1.96 9.46 4.35
C LEU A 97 2.17 9.24 2.85
N CYS A 98 1.16 9.53 2.04
CA CYS A 98 1.27 9.42 0.59
C CYS A 98 2.38 10.34 0.05
N ARG A 99 2.46 11.57 0.55
CA ARG A 99 3.51 12.54 0.18
C ARG A 99 4.90 12.12 0.67
N GLU A 100 5.01 11.64 1.90
CA GLU A 100 6.26 11.11 2.48
C GLU A 100 6.86 10.01 1.60
N ILE A 101 6.02 9.07 1.14
CA ILE A 101 6.49 7.83 0.50
C ILE A 101 6.69 8.01 -1.00
N PHE A 102 5.72 8.64 -1.68
CA PHE A 102 5.74 8.73 -3.14
C PHE A 102 6.32 10.05 -3.65
N GLY A 103 6.39 11.09 -2.82
CA GLY A 103 7.01 12.38 -3.15
C GLY A 103 6.62 12.88 -4.56
N ASP A 104 7.64 13.16 -5.37
CA ASP A 104 7.47 13.68 -6.73
C ASP A 104 6.81 12.70 -7.70
N THR A 105 6.71 11.41 -7.36
CA THR A 105 6.01 10.42 -8.20
C THR A 105 4.50 10.46 -8.01
N LEU A 106 4.01 11.12 -6.95
CA LEU A 106 2.60 11.29 -6.66
C LEU A 106 1.99 12.39 -7.54
N ASN A 107 0.79 12.12 -8.06
CA ASN A 107 -0.01 13.09 -8.79
C ASN A 107 -1.29 13.40 -8.03
N GLU A 108 -1.42 14.65 -7.63
CA GLU A 108 -2.53 15.15 -6.80
C GLU A 108 -3.63 15.86 -7.63
N SER A 109 -3.48 15.99 -8.95
CA SER A 109 -4.36 16.81 -9.82
C SER A 109 -5.84 16.43 -9.82
N ARG A 110 -6.19 15.25 -9.31
CA ARG A 110 -7.56 14.76 -9.19
C ARG A 110 -8.17 14.98 -7.82
N ASP A 111 -7.42 15.57 -6.89
CA ASP A 111 -7.89 15.86 -5.55
C ASP A 111 -8.27 17.34 -5.44
N PRO A 112 -9.57 17.69 -5.59
CA PRO A 112 -10.03 19.08 -5.55
C PRO A 112 -9.78 19.75 -4.19
N ASP A 113 -9.58 18.94 -3.15
CA ASP A 113 -9.41 19.36 -1.77
C ASP A 113 -7.93 19.63 -1.45
N HIS A 114 -7.25 20.46 -2.25
CA HIS A 114 -5.84 20.86 -2.06
C HIS A 114 -5.58 21.69 -0.78
N CYS A 115 -6.45 21.61 0.23
CA CYS A 115 -6.17 22.21 1.53
C CYS A 115 -4.88 21.59 2.10
N ASP A 116 -4.01 22.43 2.67
CA ASP A 116 -2.73 22.06 3.29
C ASP A 116 -2.88 21.23 4.58
N ASP A 117 -4.07 20.68 4.83
CA ASP A 117 -4.31 19.75 5.93
C ASP A 117 -3.76 18.36 5.61
N ASP A 118 -2.51 18.15 5.98
CA ASP A 118 -1.79 16.87 5.85
C ASP A 118 -2.42 15.72 6.67
N ASN A 119 -3.27 16.01 7.65
CA ASN A 119 -3.95 15.00 8.46
C ASN A 119 -5.19 14.40 7.79
N ARG A 120 -5.62 14.94 6.64
CA ARG A 120 -6.78 14.40 5.92
C ARG A 120 -6.44 13.11 5.16
N TYR A 121 -7.49 12.39 4.78
CA TYR A 121 -7.41 11.21 3.93
C TYR A 121 -7.84 11.53 2.49
N THR A 122 -7.31 10.78 1.53
CA THR A 122 -7.71 10.87 0.12
C THR A 122 -7.74 9.49 -0.52
N ALA A 123 -8.54 9.36 -1.59
CA ALA A 123 -8.60 8.20 -2.46
C ALA A 123 -8.45 8.59 -3.95
N ARG A 124 -7.93 9.80 -4.20
CA ARG A 124 -7.93 10.41 -5.53
C ARG A 124 -6.54 10.56 -6.15
N PHE A 125 -5.50 10.23 -5.39
CA PHE A 125 -4.12 10.27 -5.89
C PHE A 125 -3.83 9.12 -6.85
N PHE A 126 -2.84 9.35 -7.71
CA PHE A 126 -2.30 8.32 -8.59
C PHE A 126 -0.82 8.56 -8.87
N LEU A 127 -0.07 7.53 -9.26
CA LEU A 127 1.35 7.65 -9.57
C LEU A 127 1.57 8.11 -11.01
N LYS A 128 2.65 8.86 -11.23
CA LYS A 128 3.11 9.31 -12.55
C LYS A 128 3.71 8.18 -13.39
N HIS A 129 4.19 7.12 -12.75
CA HIS A 129 4.67 5.88 -13.39
C HIS A 129 3.63 4.76 -13.31
N LEU A 130 3.89 3.69 -14.05
CA LEU A 130 2.99 2.54 -14.19
C LEU A 130 3.63 1.22 -13.72
N CYS A 131 4.84 1.28 -13.17
CA CYS A 131 5.51 0.13 -12.56
C CYS A 131 4.92 -0.13 -11.16
N LEU A 132 4.24 -1.26 -10.99
CA LEU A 132 3.55 -1.60 -9.73
C LEU A 132 4.56 -2.01 -8.66
N GLU A 133 5.55 -2.80 -9.05
CA GLU A 133 6.63 -3.30 -8.20
C GLU A 133 7.43 -2.13 -7.61
N GLN A 134 7.69 -1.09 -8.40
CA GLN A 134 8.32 0.14 -7.92
C GLN A 134 7.52 0.82 -6.79
N ALA A 135 6.19 0.82 -6.87
CA ALA A 135 5.36 1.37 -5.80
C ALA A 135 5.44 0.52 -4.52
N PHE A 136 5.57 -0.80 -4.67
CA PHE A 136 5.74 -1.72 -3.54
C PHE A 136 7.10 -1.54 -2.87
N ASP A 137 8.17 -1.34 -3.65
CA ASP A 137 9.51 -1.05 -3.14
C ASP A 137 9.51 0.22 -2.28
N PHE A 138 8.92 1.33 -2.78
CA PHE A 138 8.79 2.58 -2.01
C PHE A 138 8.07 2.39 -0.65
N LEU A 139 6.99 1.60 -0.65
CA LEU A 139 6.22 1.29 0.55
C LEU A 139 7.05 0.44 1.53
N GLN A 140 7.72 -0.59 1.03
CA GLN A 140 8.56 -1.48 1.85
C GLN A 140 9.74 -0.74 2.47
N GLU A 141 10.44 0.08 1.70
CA GLU A 141 11.56 0.91 2.16
C GLU A 141 11.10 1.89 3.25
N SER A 142 9.87 2.38 3.17
CA SER A 142 9.24 3.27 4.16
C SER A 142 8.68 2.53 5.39
N GLY A 143 8.88 1.21 5.49
CA GLY A 143 8.50 0.39 6.63
C GLY A 143 7.06 -0.13 6.59
N PHE A 144 6.35 0.01 5.47
CA PHE A 144 5.04 -0.61 5.28
C PHE A 144 5.20 -2.08 4.89
N ARG A 145 4.24 -2.92 5.30
CA ARG A 145 4.12 -4.30 4.85
C ARG A 145 2.77 -4.53 4.19
N MET A 146 2.73 -5.32 3.12
CA MET A 146 1.49 -5.76 2.52
C MET A 146 0.76 -6.67 3.52
N VAL A 147 -0.49 -6.33 3.84
CA VAL A 147 -1.34 -7.07 4.80
C VAL A 147 -2.55 -7.71 4.14
N GLY A 148 -2.84 -7.36 2.88
CA GLY A 148 -3.92 -7.97 2.12
C GLY A 148 -3.93 -7.53 0.67
N SER A 149 -4.59 -8.32 -0.16
CA SER A 149 -4.87 -7.99 -1.56
C SER A 149 -6.25 -8.51 -1.94
N CYS A 150 -6.90 -7.81 -2.86
CA CYS A 150 -8.20 -8.19 -3.38
C CYS A 150 -8.29 -7.86 -4.87
N GLY A 151 -8.94 -8.73 -5.63
CA GLY A 151 -9.32 -8.49 -7.02
C GLY A 151 -10.83 -8.56 -7.13
N SER A 152 -11.45 -7.49 -7.62
CA SER A 152 -12.90 -7.43 -7.87
C SER A 152 -13.16 -7.24 -9.36
N GLY A 153 -13.94 -8.14 -9.96
CA GLY A 153 -14.49 -7.94 -11.30
C GLY A 153 -15.71 -7.03 -11.23
N THR A 154 -15.59 -5.77 -11.67
CA THR A 154 -16.74 -4.90 -11.86
C THR A 154 -17.22 -5.01 -13.30
N SER A 155 -18.19 -5.88 -13.56
CA SER A 155 -18.91 -5.87 -14.83
C SER A 155 -19.71 -4.56 -14.92
N SER A 156 -19.31 -3.65 -15.80
CA SER A 156 -19.90 -2.32 -15.90
C SER A 156 -20.51 -2.07 -17.27
N THR A 157 -21.51 -2.88 -17.68
CA THR A 157 -22.46 -2.43 -18.70
C THR A 157 -23.80 -3.15 -18.52
N PRO A 158 -24.91 -2.44 -18.28
CA PRO A 158 -26.23 -2.99 -18.62
C PRO A 158 -26.24 -3.24 -20.14
N ALA A 159 -26.86 -4.35 -20.56
CA ALA A 159 -26.79 -4.88 -21.94
C ALA A 159 -27.27 -3.93 -23.07
N ASN A 160 -27.72 -2.71 -22.75
CA ASN A 160 -28.46 -1.81 -23.64
C ASN A 160 -27.85 -0.42 -23.86
N GLU A 161 -26.67 -0.08 -23.34
CA GLU A 161 -26.05 1.21 -23.69
C GLU A 161 -25.14 1.12 -24.93
N PRO A 162 -25.29 2.04 -25.92
CA PRO A 162 -24.43 2.08 -27.09
C PRO A 162 -23.01 2.43 -26.69
N VAL A 163 -22.09 1.49 -26.90
CA VAL A 163 -20.67 1.64 -26.62
C VAL A 163 -20.12 2.81 -27.45
N LYS A 164 -19.40 3.75 -26.81
CA LYS A 164 -18.79 4.89 -27.50
C LYS A 164 -17.89 4.40 -28.64
N PRO A 165 -17.87 5.09 -29.80
CA PRO A 165 -17.01 4.70 -30.91
C PRO A 165 -15.54 4.61 -30.49
N GLY A 166 -14.92 3.44 -30.70
CA GLY A 166 -13.53 3.17 -30.35
C GLY A 166 -13.30 2.46 -29.01
N ILE A 167 -14.36 2.17 -28.23
CA ILE A 167 -14.28 1.34 -27.03
C ILE A 167 -14.74 -0.07 -27.38
N ASP A 168 -13.94 -1.09 -27.03
CA ASP A 168 -14.31 -2.49 -27.23
C ASP A 168 -15.34 -2.90 -26.15
N ALA A 169 -16.49 -3.40 -26.61
CA ALA A 169 -17.58 -3.83 -25.73
C ALA A 169 -17.13 -4.95 -24.78
N GLU A 170 -16.22 -5.82 -25.21
CA GLU A 170 -15.68 -6.88 -24.38
C GLU A 170 -14.68 -6.36 -23.33
N GLU A 171 -13.92 -5.32 -23.64
CA GLU A 171 -13.00 -4.68 -22.70
C GLU A 171 -13.74 -4.05 -21.51
N THR A 172 -14.92 -3.48 -21.77
CA THR A 172 -15.76 -2.85 -20.72
C THR A 172 -16.40 -3.90 -19.80
N ARG A 173 -16.62 -5.12 -20.33
CA ARG A 173 -17.22 -6.24 -19.61
C ARG A 173 -16.30 -6.81 -18.52
N TRP A 174 -14.98 -6.65 -18.68
CA TRP A 174 -13.95 -7.24 -17.82
C TRP A 174 -13.07 -6.20 -17.14
N ASN A 175 -13.69 -5.15 -16.58
CA ASN A 175 -13.00 -4.18 -15.73
C ASN A 175 -12.67 -4.81 -14.37
N HIS A 176 -11.44 -5.29 -14.21
CA HIS A 176 -10.94 -5.84 -12.96
C HIS A 176 -10.27 -4.73 -12.16
N TYR A 177 -10.75 -4.48 -10.96
CA TYR A 177 -10.10 -3.62 -9.99
C TYR A 177 -9.28 -4.49 -9.05
N ASN A 178 -7.96 -4.27 -9.02
CA ASN A 178 -7.05 -4.94 -8.11
C ASN A 178 -6.57 -3.92 -7.08
N GLU A 179 -6.55 -4.32 -5.81
CA GLU A 179 -6.08 -3.49 -4.71
C GLU A 179 -5.17 -4.27 -3.75
N PHE A 180 -4.23 -3.56 -3.16
CA PHE A 180 -3.21 -4.05 -2.25
C PHE A 180 -3.15 -3.11 -1.05
N VAL A 181 -3.34 -3.66 0.14
CA VAL A 181 -3.36 -2.89 1.39
C VAL A 181 -2.03 -3.07 2.11
N PHE A 182 -1.43 -1.94 2.45
CA PHE A 182 -0.14 -1.83 3.14
C PHE A 182 -0.35 -1.19 4.51
N CYS A 183 0.34 -1.71 5.52
CA CYS A 183 0.28 -1.23 6.90
C CYS A 183 1.68 -0.94 7.45
N ARG A 184 1.83 0.22 8.08
CA ARG A 184 2.96 0.56 8.96
C ARG A 184 2.41 0.68 10.39
N PRO A 185 2.82 -0.21 11.30
CA PRO A 185 2.31 -0.26 12.68
C PRO A 185 2.76 0.91 13.54
#